data_AF-A0A1I0QB10-F1
#
_entry.id   AF-A0A1I0QB10-F1
#
_cell.length_a   1.000
_cell.length_b   1.000
_cell.length_c   1.000
_cell.angle_alpha   90.00
_cell.angle_beta   90.00
_cell.angle_gamma   90.00
#
_symmetry.space_group_name_H-M   'P 1'
#
loop_
_entity.id
_entity.type
_entity.pdbx_description
1 polymer ?
#
loop_
_entity_poly.entity_id
_entity_poly.type
_entity_poly.pdbx_seq_one_letter_code
_entity_poly.pdbx_strand_id
1 'polypeptide(L)'
;MSLQAQTMDSTWVKGQKKLEDGYYKADKITFSNVLVTDYQDSSNFYFVDEKLEIPLNSLEDATITENNNGNTFILLKFKSGSHKRWEELTSNQVGKELVLIVNNQLVQASKINMTVFNGMSAINRNDLSQEQMQGLMKMIKERIK
;
A
#
# COMPACT_ATOMS: atom_id res chain seq x y z
N MET A 1 -17.50 -39.86 15.74
CA MET A 1 -16.35 -38.93 15.74
C MET A 1 -16.78 -37.66 15.04
N SER A 2 -17.00 -36.57 15.79
CA SER A 2 -17.30 -35.27 15.21
C SER A 2 -15.99 -34.57 14.86
N LEU A 3 -15.77 -34.29 13.57
CA LEU A 3 -14.75 -33.33 13.16
C LEU A 3 -15.16 -31.96 13.70
N GLN A 4 -14.48 -31.48 14.74
CA GLN A 4 -14.51 -30.06 15.09
C GLN A 4 -13.83 -29.33 13.93
N ALA A 5 -14.61 -28.54 13.19
CA ALA A 5 -14.06 -27.60 12.22
C ALA A 5 -13.10 -26.69 12.97
N GLN A 6 -11.80 -26.79 12.66
CA GLN A 6 -10.82 -25.81 13.08
C GLN A 6 -11.31 -24.46 12.54
N THR A 7 -11.71 -23.57 13.44
CA THR A 7 -11.90 -22.16 13.12
C THR A 7 -10.58 -21.66 12.55
N MET A 8 -10.52 -21.44 11.23
CA MET A 8 -9.34 -20.88 10.60
C MET A 8 -9.01 -19.57 11.32
N ASP A 9 -7.79 -19.49 11.85
CA ASP A 9 -7.29 -18.30 12.51
C ASP A 9 -7.30 -17.14 11.50
N SER A 10 -8.15 -16.14 11.74
CA SER A 10 -8.38 -15.01 10.83
C SER A 10 -7.19 -14.04 10.73
N THR A 11 -6.12 -14.33 11.49
CA THR A 11 -4.86 -13.60 11.51
C THR A 11 -3.93 -13.92 10.34
N TRP A 12 -4.24 -14.93 9.50
CA TRP A 12 -3.44 -15.32 8.34
C TRP A 12 -4.24 -15.30 7.04
N VAL A 13 -3.63 -14.78 5.97
CA VAL A 13 -4.16 -14.77 4.60
C VAL A 13 -3.12 -15.42 3.69
N LYS A 14 -3.48 -16.53 3.04
CA LYS A 14 -2.58 -17.28 2.12
C LYS A 14 -1.21 -17.62 2.74
N GLY A 15 -1.16 -17.92 4.04
CA GLY A 15 0.08 -18.24 4.75
C GLY A 15 0.93 -17.02 5.14
N GLN A 16 0.45 -15.80 4.92
CA GLN A 16 1.06 -14.55 5.38
C GLN A 16 0.25 -13.97 6.54
N LYS A 17 0.92 -13.32 7.48
CA LYS A 17 0.24 -12.59 8.54
C LYS A 17 -0.60 -11.48 7.91
N LYS A 18 -1.84 -11.35 8.37
CA LYS A 18 -2.76 -10.33 7.90
C LYS A 18 -2.33 -8.95 8.39
N LEU A 19 -2.09 -8.04 7.46
CA LEU A 19 -1.88 -6.62 7.70
C LEU A 19 -3.16 -5.82 7.46
N GLU A 20 -3.25 -4.67 8.12
CA GLU A 20 -4.25 -3.65 7.81
C GLU A 20 -3.91 -2.97 6.48
N ASP A 21 -4.89 -2.28 5.89
CA ASP A 21 -4.62 -1.54 4.65
C ASP A 21 -3.97 -0.20 4.98
N GLY A 22 -2.91 0.13 4.26
CA GLY A 22 -2.25 1.42 4.38
C GLY A 22 -0.76 1.38 4.08
N TYR A 23 -0.08 2.42 4.55
CA TYR A 23 1.35 2.60 4.35
C TYR A 23 2.16 1.99 5.48
N TYR A 24 3.23 1.31 5.08
CA TYR A 24 4.20 0.71 5.97
C TYR A 24 5.61 1.03 5.50
N LYS A 25 6.58 0.88 6.39
CA LYS A 25 8.00 0.93 6.03
C LYS A 25 8.43 -0.43 5.49
N ALA A 26 9.11 -0.43 4.35
CA ALA A 26 9.82 -1.62 3.91
C ALA A 26 11.21 -1.65 4.55
N ASP A 27 11.53 -2.79 5.15
CA ASP A 27 12.87 -3.08 5.64
C ASP A 27 13.26 -4.51 5.24
N LYS A 28 14.31 -4.62 4.43
CA LYS A 28 14.81 -5.90 3.92
C LYS A 28 15.71 -6.63 4.93
N ILE A 29 15.96 -6.05 6.11
CA ILE A 29 17.12 -6.40 6.94
C ILE A 29 16.76 -7.27 8.16
N THR A 30 15.48 -7.41 8.53
CA THR A 30 15.08 -8.12 9.77
C THR A 30 14.15 -9.32 9.54
N PHE A 31 14.49 -10.46 10.17
CA PHE A 31 13.72 -11.72 10.15
C PHE A 31 12.34 -11.64 10.85
N SER A 32 12.03 -10.52 11.50
CA SER A 32 10.74 -10.25 12.14
C SER A 32 9.69 -9.64 11.20
N ASN A 33 10.07 -9.29 9.97
CA ASN A 33 9.21 -8.56 9.06
C ASN A 33 8.25 -9.47 8.29
N VAL A 34 7.06 -8.96 8.02
CA VAL A 34 6.04 -9.70 7.28
C VAL A 34 6.38 -9.70 5.80
N LEU A 35 6.38 -10.88 5.21
CA LEU A 35 6.48 -11.07 3.77
C LEU A 35 5.14 -10.72 3.13
N VAL A 36 5.16 -9.76 2.20
CA VAL A 36 4.02 -9.43 1.34
C VAL A 36 4.44 -9.57 -0.12
N THR A 37 3.53 -10.08 -0.94
CA THR A 37 3.76 -10.28 -2.38
C THR A 37 3.01 -9.24 -3.19
N ASP A 38 3.55 -8.87 -4.34
CA ASP A 38 2.88 -7.98 -5.29
C ASP A 38 1.51 -8.53 -5.71
N TYR A 39 0.57 -7.63 -5.94
CA TYR A 39 -0.80 -7.99 -6.24
C TYR A 39 -0.98 -8.66 -7.61
N GLN A 40 -0.04 -8.47 -8.55
CA GLN A 40 -0.02 -9.09 -9.88
C GLN A 40 1.13 -10.06 -10.08
N ASP A 41 2.26 -9.88 -9.38
CA ASP A 41 3.44 -10.72 -9.53
C ASP A 41 3.90 -11.34 -8.20
N SER A 42 3.53 -12.61 -7.98
CA SER A 42 3.91 -13.33 -6.76
C SER A 42 5.42 -13.53 -6.58
N SER A 43 6.24 -13.31 -7.62
CA SER A 43 7.70 -13.39 -7.54
C SER A 43 8.33 -12.09 -6.98
N ASN A 44 7.60 -10.98 -7.01
CA ASN A 44 8.00 -9.72 -6.40
C ASN A 44 7.45 -9.62 -4.97
N PHE A 45 8.33 -9.44 -3.99
CA PHE A 45 7.96 -9.41 -2.58
C PHE A 45 8.78 -8.42 -1.77
N TYR A 46 8.20 -8.00 -0.65
CA TYR A 46 8.83 -7.09 0.29
C TYR A 46 8.71 -7.64 1.71
N PHE A 47 9.73 -7.33 2.52
CA PHE A 47 9.68 -7.47 3.97
C PHE A 47 9.24 -6.14 4.57
N VAL A 48 8.20 -6.19 5.39
CA VAL A 48 7.50 -5.00 5.88
C VAL A 48 7.47 -4.99 7.41
N ASP A 49 7.82 -3.85 8.01
CA ASP A 49 7.59 -3.61 9.43
C ASP A 49 6.08 -3.63 9.68
N GLU A 50 5.62 -4.47 10.62
CA GLU A 50 4.20 -4.64 10.92
C GLU A 50 3.51 -3.38 11.45
N LYS A 51 4.28 -2.37 11.83
CA LYS A 51 3.75 -1.09 12.30
C LYS A 51 3.10 -0.31 11.16
N LEU A 52 1.78 -0.20 11.20
CA LEU A 52 1.01 0.66 10.30
C LEU A 52 1.39 2.12 10.52
N GLU A 53 1.97 2.75 9.49
CA GLU A 53 2.40 4.15 9.55
C GLU A 53 1.26 5.09 9.22
N ILE A 54 0.43 4.78 8.21
CA ILE A 54 -0.78 5.54 7.87
C ILE A 54 -1.87 4.59 7.35
N PRO A 55 -3.05 4.53 8.00
CA PRO A 55 -4.14 3.67 7.55
C PRO A 55 -4.75 4.19 6.23
N LEU A 56 -5.21 3.28 5.37
CA LEU A 56 -5.77 3.62 4.06
C LEU A 56 -7.03 4.49 4.15
N ASN A 57 -7.81 4.36 5.23
CA ASN A 57 -8.97 5.22 5.52
C ASN A 57 -8.59 6.69 5.85
N SER A 58 -7.29 7.02 5.90
CA SER A 58 -6.81 8.41 5.97
C SER A 58 -6.84 9.10 4.61
N LEU A 59 -7.09 8.35 3.52
CA LEU A 59 -7.34 8.91 2.20
C LEU A 59 -8.73 9.54 2.14
N GLU A 60 -8.85 10.57 1.33
CA GLU A 60 -10.09 11.24 0.95
C GLU A 60 -10.59 10.70 -0.40
N ASP A 61 -9.67 10.49 -1.35
CA ASP A 61 -9.99 10.01 -2.69
C ASP A 61 -8.80 9.30 -3.35
N ALA A 62 -9.10 8.53 -4.39
CA ALA A 62 -8.13 7.90 -5.29
C ALA A 62 -8.62 8.07 -6.74
N THR A 63 -7.84 8.66 -7.64
CA THR A 63 -8.28 8.89 -9.02
C THR A 63 -7.18 8.51 -10.01
N ILE A 64 -7.58 7.89 -11.12
CA ILE A 64 -6.68 7.74 -12.26
C ILE A 64 -6.55 9.10 -12.94
N THR A 65 -5.33 9.54 -13.15
CA THR A 65 -5.01 10.79 -13.84
C THR A 65 -3.81 10.57 -14.78
N GLU A 66 -3.56 11.55 -15.62
CA GLU A 66 -2.49 11.52 -16.62
C GLU A 66 -1.63 12.77 -16.45
N ASN A 67 -0.30 12.61 -16.51
CA ASN A 67 0.59 13.77 -16.53
C ASN A 67 0.75 14.31 -17.96
N ASN A 68 1.45 15.44 -18.10
CA ASN A 68 1.68 16.08 -19.41
C ASN A 68 2.46 15.22 -20.42
N ASN A 69 3.07 14.12 -19.99
CA ASN A 69 3.82 13.20 -20.84
C ASN A 69 2.98 11.99 -21.27
N GLY A 70 1.68 11.95 -20.94
CA GLY A 70 0.81 10.82 -21.26
C GLY A 70 0.91 9.65 -20.27
N ASN A 71 1.68 9.78 -19.18
CA ASN A 71 1.80 8.69 -18.21
C ASN A 71 0.59 8.70 -17.27
N THR A 72 -0.15 7.61 -17.29
CA THR A 72 -1.28 7.36 -16.39
C THR A 72 -0.80 6.86 -15.02
N PHE A 73 -1.39 7.39 -13.94
CA PHE A 73 -1.10 6.97 -12.56
C PHE A 73 -2.35 7.13 -11.68
N ILE A 74 -2.38 6.48 -10.50
CA ILE A 74 -3.42 6.74 -9.50
C ILE A 74 -2.91 7.82 -8.54
N LEU A 75 -3.56 8.97 -8.53
CA LEU A 75 -3.39 10.00 -7.52
C LEU A 75 -4.19 9.63 -6.27
N LEU A 76 -3.51 9.57 -5.14
CA LEU A 76 -4.11 9.37 -3.82
C LEU A 76 -4.09 10.71 -3.08
N LYS A 77 -5.26 11.16 -2.61
CA LYS A 77 -5.41 12.39 -1.85
C LYS A 77 -5.69 12.04 -0.39
N PHE A 78 -4.88 12.54 0.54
CA PHE A 78 -5.12 12.38 1.98
C PHE A 78 -6.18 13.36 2.48
N LYS A 79 -6.96 12.96 3.49
CA LYS A 79 -7.83 13.86 4.27
C LYS A 79 -6.97 14.95 4.89
N SER A 80 -7.48 16.18 5.01
CA SER A 80 -6.73 17.33 5.56
C SER A 80 -6.08 17.03 6.91
N GLY A 81 -6.77 16.32 7.82
CA GLY A 81 -6.22 15.93 9.12
C GLY A 81 -5.04 14.95 9.07
N SER A 82 -4.75 14.35 7.91
CA SER A 82 -3.66 13.39 7.70
C SER A 82 -2.49 13.96 6.89
N HIS A 83 -2.59 15.19 6.37
CA HIS A 83 -1.53 15.82 5.55
C HIS A 83 -0.22 15.93 6.31
N LYS A 84 -0.28 16.47 7.52
CA LYS A 84 0.91 16.64 8.37
C LYS A 84 1.59 15.30 8.70
N ARG A 85 0.80 14.25 8.96
CA ARG A 85 1.33 12.90 9.22
C ARG A 85 2.02 12.32 7.98
N TRP A 86 1.47 12.54 6.79
CA TRP A 86 2.11 12.13 5.53
C TRP A 86 3.41 12.89 5.27
N GLU A 87 3.40 14.20 5.49
CA GLU A 87 4.59 15.05 5.39
C GLU A 87 5.70 14.59 6.36
N GLU A 88 5.36 14.39 7.64
CA GLU A 88 6.29 13.90 8.65
C GLU A 88 6.84 12.50 8.30
N LEU A 89 5.98 11.60 7.82
CA LEU A 89 6.41 10.26 7.41
C LEU A 89 7.39 10.33 6.25
N THR A 90 7.07 11.06 5.18
CA THR A 90 7.94 11.17 4.01
C THR A 90 9.26 11.87 4.33
N SER A 91 9.24 12.91 5.17
CA SER A 91 10.44 13.58 5.68
C SER A 91 11.38 12.62 6.41
N ASN A 92 10.84 11.79 7.31
CA ASN A 92 11.63 10.84 8.09
C ASN A 92 12.08 9.61 7.30
N GLN A 93 11.61 9.42 6.07
CA GLN A 93 11.88 8.25 5.24
C GLN A 93 12.63 8.58 3.95
N VAL A 94 13.18 9.80 3.81
CA VAL A 94 14.04 10.13 2.66
C VAL A 94 15.18 9.10 2.52
N GLY A 95 15.33 8.57 1.30
CA GLY A 95 16.28 7.52 0.95
C GLY A 95 15.78 6.09 1.20
N LYS A 96 14.65 5.90 1.87
CA LYS A 96 14.06 4.60 2.24
C LYS A 96 12.83 4.27 1.40
N GLU A 97 12.35 3.04 1.50
CA GLU A 97 11.16 2.56 0.78
C GLU A 97 9.92 2.60 1.70
N LEU A 98 8.84 3.20 1.21
CA LEU A 98 7.49 3.02 1.74
C LEU A 98 6.71 2.07 0.85
N VAL A 99 5.89 1.23 1.45
CA VAL A 99 4.99 0.32 0.74
C VAL A 99 3.54 0.61 1.05
N LEU A 100 2.68 0.45 0.04
CA LEU A 100 1.24 0.49 0.17
C LEU A 100 0.70 -0.93 0.11
N ILE A 101 0.03 -1.34 1.18
CA ILE A 101 -0.63 -2.65 1.28
C ILE A 101 -2.14 -2.46 1.20
N VAL A 102 -2.80 -3.25 0.35
CA VAL A 102 -4.26 -3.29 0.21
C VAL A 102 -4.70 -4.75 0.09
N ASN A 103 -5.68 -5.17 0.89
CA ASN A 103 -6.16 -6.55 1.00
C ASN A 103 -5.01 -7.56 1.22
N ASN A 104 -4.04 -7.19 2.06
CA ASN A 104 -2.83 -7.98 2.33
C ASN A 104 -1.94 -8.23 1.10
N GLN A 105 -2.03 -7.37 0.08
CA GLN A 105 -1.18 -7.43 -1.11
C GLN A 105 -0.39 -6.15 -1.26
N LEU A 106 0.84 -6.27 -1.74
CA LEU A 106 1.67 -5.13 -2.11
C LEU A 106 1.12 -4.50 -3.39
N VAL A 107 0.64 -3.26 -3.27
CA VAL A 107 0.15 -2.46 -4.41
C VAL A 107 1.27 -1.62 -4.99
N GLN A 108 2.11 -1.05 -4.12
CA GLN A 108 3.20 -0.17 -4.51
C GLN A 108 4.33 -0.27 -3.51
N ALA A 109 5.56 -0.27 -4.00
CA ALA A 109 6.74 0.11 -3.24
C ALA A 109 7.34 1.37 -3.86
N SER A 110 7.75 2.34 -3.04
CA SER A 110 8.32 3.59 -3.54
C SER A 110 9.44 4.10 -2.66
N LYS A 111 10.57 4.38 -3.31
CA LYS A 111 11.68 5.08 -2.69
C LYS A 111 11.31 6.54 -2.50
N ILE A 112 11.35 7.01 -1.27
CA ILE A 112 11.05 8.39 -0.93
C ILE A 112 12.30 9.23 -1.20
N ASN A 113 12.22 10.15 -2.17
CA ASN A 113 13.34 10.99 -2.56
C ASN A 113 13.31 12.37 -1.90
N MET A 114 12.14 12.81 -1.45
CA MET A 114 11.95 14.09 -0.78
C MET A 114 10.65 14.09 0.06
N THR A 115 10.54 15.05 0.96
CA THR A 115 9.31 15.34 1.71
C THR A 115 8.17 15.74 0.78
N VAL A 116 6.96 15.26 1.07
CA VAL A 116 5.75 15.57 0.31
C VAL A 116 4.79 16.42 1.15
N PHE A 117 4.65 17.70 0.77
CA PHE A 117 3.96 18.72 1.59
C PHE A 117 2.45 18.84 1.30
N ASN A 118 1.97 18.33 0.17
CA ASN A 118 0.61 18.63 -0.32
C ASN A 118 -0.43 17.55 0.03
N GLY A 119 -0.09 16.59 0.90
CA GLY A 119 -1.02 15.51 1.26
C GLY A 119 -1.44 14.66 0.07
N MET A 120 -0.56 14.47 -0.91
CA MET A 120 -0.79 13.61 -2.06
C MET A 120 0.25 12.50 -2.15
N SER A 121 -0.14 11.37 -2.73
CA SER A 121 0.76 10.30 -3.16
C SER A 121 0.36 9.83 -4.56
N ALA A 122 1.25 9.15 -5.26
CA ALA A 122 0.98 8.65 -6.60
C ALA A 122 1.39 7.18 -6.69
N ILE A 123 0.49 6.33 -7.19
CA ILE A 123 0.79 4.95 -7.58
C ILE A 123 1.16 4.94 -9.06
N ASN A 124 2.44 4.70 -9.34
CA ASN A 124 2.97 4.55 -10.69
C ASN A 124 3.20 3.06 -10.97
N ARG A 125 2.42 2.50 -11.90
CA ARG A 125 2.46 1.09 -12.27
C ARG A 125 2.41 0.93 -13.79
N ASN A 126 3.55 1.22 -14.41
CA ASN A 126 3.71 1.17 -15.88
C ASN A 126 3.65 -0.26 -16.43
N ASP A 127 3.68 -1.25 -15.54
CA ASP A 127 3.54 -2.68 -15.82
C ASP A 127 2.06 -3.12 -16.02
N LEU A 128 1.10 -2.25 -15.72
CA LEU A 128 -0.32 -2.59 -15.75
C LEU A 128 -1.02 -2.07 -17.01
N SER A 129 -1.97 -2.86 -17.50
CA SER A 129 -2.95 -2.40 -18.47
C SER A 129 -3.93 -1.40 -17.86
N GLN A 130 -4.65 -0.65 -18.71
CA GLN A 130 -5.70 0.27 -18.27
C GLN A 130 -6.79 -0.43 -17.44
N GLU A 131 -7.19 -1.64 -17.84
CA GLU A 131 -8.17 -2.45 -17.09
C GLU A 131 -7.64 -2.85 -15.71
N GLN A 132 -6.37 -3.27 -15.62
CA GLN A 132 -5.73 -3.59 -14.35
C GLN A 132 -5.59 -2.37 -13.44
N MET A 133 -5.31 -1.20 -14.01
CA MET A 133 -5.29 0.08 -13.28
C MET A 133 -6.68 0.45 -12.74
N GLN A 134 -7.74 0.26 -13.52
CA GLN A 134 -9.12 0.48 -13.05
C GLN A 134 -9.51 -0.49 -11.95
N GLY A 135 -9.14 -1.77 -12.08
CA GLY A 135 -9.34 -2.80 -11.05
C GLY A 135 -8.63 -2.42 -9.74
N LEU A 136 -7.38 -1.98 -9.83
CA LEU A 136 -6.60 -1.50 -8.69
C LEU A 136 -7.25 -0.27 -8.03
N MET A 137 -7.63 0.73 -8.82
CA MET A 137 -8.31 1.92 -8.31
C MET A 137 -9.62 1.55 -7.59
N LYS A 138 -10.43 0.66 -8.16
CA LYS A 138 -11.67 0.17 -7.54
C LYS A 138 -11.38 -0.53 -6.21
N MET A 139 -10.40 -1.43 -6.19
CA MET A 139 -9.96 -2.11 -4.96
C MET A 139 -9.58 -1.11 -3.87
N ILE A 140 -8.84 -0.06 -4.21
CA ILE A 140 -8.47 1.00 -3.26
C ILE A 140 -9.71 1.77 -2.77
N LYS A 141 -10.59 2.21 -3.69
CA LYS A 141 -11.80 2.98 -3.35
C LYS A 141 -12.74 2.24 -2.40
N GLU A 142 -12.83 0.93 -2.51
CA GLU A 142 -13.65 0.11 -1.62
C GLU A 142 -13.18 0.15 -0.15
N ARG A 143 -11.95 0.60 0.11
CA ARG A 143 -11.29 0.59 1.42
C ARG A 143 -11.09 1.98 2.04
N ILE A 144 -11.40 3.05 1.32
CA ILE A 144 -11.22 4.45 1.78
C ILE A 144 -12.45 4.97 2.57
N LYS A 145 -13.54 4.19 2.63
CA LYS A 145 -14.81 4.55 3.29
C LYS A 145 -14.65 4.83 4.79
#